data_AF-A0AAD6VA15-F1
#
_entry.id   AF-A0AAD6VA15-F1
#
_cell.length_a   1.000
_cell.length_b   1.000
_cell.length_c   1.000
_cell.angle_alpha   90.00
_cell.angle_beta   90.00
_cell.angle_gamma   90.00
#
_symmetry.space_group_name_H-M   'P 1'
#
loop_
_entity.id
_entity.type
_entity.pdbx_description
1 polymer ?
#
loop_
_entity_poly.entity_id
_entity_poly.type
_entity_poly.pdbx_seq_one_letter_code
_entity_poly.pdbx_strand_id
1 'polypeptide(L)'
;QDSKHGRKTFRNNASSGARGLILGNHVVFFQQIYELGMQSDSPMYPRDVKENWDRMDDRAAAHLFSADVLEQVSRDPEQHLGLVVYLLVFGDFINAYHSRILSHHNGAKIVLCTCLFLQTWK
;
A
#
# COMPACT_ATOMS: atom_id res chain seq x y z
N GLN A 1 -3.04 0.28 -18.56
CA GLN A 1 -1.96 -0.43 -17.81
C GLN A 1 -2.56 -1.64 -17.13
N ASP A 2 -1.78 -2.71 -16.92
CA ASP A 2 -2.18 -3.89 -16.14
C ASP A 2 -2.29 -3.52 -14.64
N SER A 3 -3.33 -3.99 -13.95
CA SER A 3 -3.57 -3.75 -12.52
C SER A 3 -2.46 -4.33 -11.63
N LYS A 4 -1.76 -5.39 -12.04
CA LYS A 4 -0.54 -5.83 -11.34
C LYS A 4 0.57 -4.78 -11.36
N HIS A 5 0.71 -4.08 -12.48
CA HIS A 5 1.65 -2.97 -12.61
C HIS A 5 1.27 -1.78 -11.72
N GLY A 6 -0.03 -1.56 -11.50
CA GLY A 6 -0.53 -0.55 -10.55
C GLY A 6 -0.03 -0.79 -9.12
N ARG A 7 -0.12 -2.03 -8.61
CA ARG A 7 0.35 -2.39 -7.26
C ARG A 7 1.85 -2.09 -7.07
N LYS A 8 2.67 -2.44 -8.06
CA LYS A 8 4.10 -2.12 -8.07
C LYS A 8 4.36 -0.63 -8.07
N THR A 9 3.59 0.12 -8.84
CA THR A 9 3.68 1.58 -8.88
C THR A 9 3.41 2.17 -7.50
N PHE A 10 2.34 1.72 -6.82
CA PHE A 10 2.02 2.20 -5.47
C PHE A 10 3.09 1.81 -4.43
N ARG A 11 3.64 0.59 -4.46
CA ARG A 11 4.79 0.22 -3.63
C ARG A 11 5.98 1.15 -3.89
N ASN A 12 6.36 1.31 -5.15
CA ASN A 12 7.53 2.10 -5.52
C ASN A 12 7.38 3.58 -5.14
N ASN A 13 6.16 4.13 -5.22
CA ASN A 13 5.88 5.50 -4.78
C ASN A 13 6.06 5.68 -3.27
N ALA A 14 5.57 4.74 -2.45
CA ALA A 14 5.70 4.79 -1.00
C ALA A 14 7.12 4.46 -0.50
N SER A 15 7.86 3.64 -1.25
CA SER A 15 9.20 3.18 -0.91
C SER A 15 10.33 3.95 -1.62
N SER A 16 10.03 5.10 -2.23
CA SER A 16 11.04 5.96 -2.86
C SER A 16 11.79 6.73 -1.77
N GLY A 17 13.00 6.28 -1.40
CA GLY A 17 13.77 6.85 -0.29
C GLY A 17 14.08 8.36 -0.37
N ALA A 18 13.91 8.98 -1.54
CA ALA A 18 14.15 10.41 -1.75
C ALA A 18 12.90 11.30 -1.57
N ARG A 19 11.69 10.71 -1.43
CA ARG A 19 10.43 11.47 -1.40
C ARG A 19 9.41 10.80 -0.46
N GLY A 20 8.89 11.56 0.49
CA GLY A 20 7.66 11.20 1.20
C GLY A 20 6.42 11.58 0.39
N LEU A 21 5.35 10.80 0.50
CA LEU A 21 4.03 11.15 0.00
C LEU A 21 3.27 11.88 1.11
N ILE A 22 2.78 13.08 0.83
CA ILE A 22 2.00 13.88 1.79
C ILE A 22 0.53 13.56 1.57
N LEU A 23 -0.14 12.98 2.56
CA LEU A 23 -1.59 12.71 2.56
C LEU A 23 -2.27 13.64 3.57
N GLY A 24 -2.64 14.85 3.12
CA GLY A 24 -3.16 15.88 4.02
C GLY A 24 -2.12 16.25 5.09
N ASN A 25 -2.45 16.00 6.36
CA ASN A 25 -1.55 16.23 7.50
C ASN A 25 -0.64 15.03 7.83
N HIS A 26 -0.72 13.95 7.06
CA HIS A 26 0.06 12.73 7.29
C HIS A 26 1.10 12.55 6.20
N VAL A 27 2.16 11.79 6.51
CA VAL A 27 3.23 11.49 5.57
C VAL A 27 3.45 9.99 5.49
N VAL A 28 3.61 9.49 4.27
CA VAL A 28 3.98 8.11 3.97
C VAL A 28 5.38 8.11 3.40
N PHE A 29 6.30 7.37 4.01
CA PHE A 29 7.69 7.34 3.61
C PHE A 29 8.32 5.98 3.89
N PHE A 30 9.40 5.70 3.17
CA PHE A 30 10.04 4.39 3.15
C PHE A 30 10.42 3.87 4.55
N GLN A 31 10.88 4.75 5.45
CA GLN A 31 11.34 4.35 6.78
C GLN A 31 10.24 3.62 7.58
N GLN A 32 8.97 4.05 7.48
CA GLN A 32 7.85 3.38 8.15
C GLN A 32 7.71 1.93 7.68
N ILE A 33 7.81 1.72 6.36
CA ILE A 33 7.72 0.39 5.74
C ILE A 33 8.94 -0.46 6.11
N TYR A 34 10.13 0.15 6.12
CA TYR A 34 11.36 -0.52 6.51
C TYR A 34 11.30 -1.03 7.96
N GLU A 35 10.90 -0.17 8.89
CA GLU A 35 10.78 -0.52 10.32
C GLU A 35 9.77 -1.65 10.54
N LEU A 36 8.60 -1.56 9.92
CA LEU A 36 7.59 -2.64 9.94
C LEU A 36 8.16 -3.96 9.43
N GLY A 37 8.89 -3.93 8.31
CA GLY A 37 9.49 -5.13 7.70
C GLY A 37 10.64 -5.74 8.50
N MET A 38 11.22 -5.00 9.45
CA MET A 38 12.30 -5.46 10.33
C MET A 38 11.82 -6.03 11.66
N GLN A 39 10.53 -5.87 12.00
CA GLN A 39 9.96 -6.45 13.20
C GLN A 39 9.97 -7.98 13.13
N SER A 40 10.17 -8.64 14.27
CA SER A 40 10.23 -10.11 14.35
C SER A 40 8.91 -10.80 13.98
N ASP A 41 7.79 -10.11 14.16
CA ASP A 41 6.43 -10.58 13.83
C ASP A 41 5.90 -9.97 12.51
N SER A 42 6.78 -9.38 11.70
CA SER A 42 6.44 -8.80 10.40
C SER A 42 5.88 -9.86 9.44
N PRO A 43 4.72 -9.61 8.79
CA PRO A 43 4.24 -10.42 7.67
C PRO A 43 5.07 -10.22 6.39
N MET A 44 5.88 -9.15 6.31
CA MET A 44 6.84 -8.92 5.22
C MET A 44 8.18 -9.59 5.52
N TYR A 45 8.87 -10.03 4.48
CA TYR A 45 10.23 -10.54 4.62
C TYR A 45 11.27 -9.41 4.60
N PRO A 46 12.42 -9.56 5.27
CA PRO A 46 13.49 -8.56 5.21
C PRO A 46 13.95 -8.21 3.78
N ARG A 47 13.91 -9.18 2.86
CA ARG A 47 14.21 -8.97 1.43
C ARG A 47 13.20 -8.04 0.74
N ASP A 48 11.95 -7.99 1.20
CA ASP A 48 10.89 -7.17 0.59
C ASP A 48 11.17 -5.67 0.77
N VAL A 49 11.97 -5.31 1.80
CA VAL A 49 12.31 -3.93 2.18
C VAL A 49 13.81 -3.59 2.08
N LYS A 50 14.74 -4.49 2.46
CA LYS A 50 16.21 -4.25 2.39
C LYS A 50 16.73 -4.26 0.95
N GLU A 51 16.27 -5.22 0.17
CA GLU A 51 16.72 -5.45 -1.20
C GLU A 51 15.76 -4.78 -2.20
N ASN A 52 15.26 -3.59 -1.86
CA ASN A 52 14.34 -2.79 -2.70
C ASN A 52 14.98 -2.26 -4.01
N TRP A 53 16.00 -2.95 -4.52
CA TRP A 53 16.56 -2.83 -5.85
C TRP A 53 15.61 -3.35 -6.92
N ASP A 54 14.90 -4.46 -6.64
CA ASP A 54 13.93 -5.00 -7.59
C ASP A 54 12.57 -4.28 -7.49
N ARG A 55 12.44 -3.21 -8.29
CA ARG A 55 11.19 -2.46 -8.49
C ARG A 55 10.11 -3.25 -9.22
N MET A 56 10.44 -4.42 -9.75
CA MET A 56 9.54 -5.31 -10.47
C MET A 56 9.04 -6.49 -9.61
N ASP A 57 9.49 -6.61 -8.35
CA ASP A 57 9.08 -7.68 -7.43
C ASP A 57 7.58 -7.59 -7.07
N ASP A 58 6.78 -8.42 -7.73
CA ASP A 58 5.35 -8.55 -7.51
C ASP A 58 5.01 -9.17 -6.14
N ARG A 59 5.89 -10.00 -5.57
CA ARG A 59 5.67 -10.64 -4.27
C ARG A 59 5.83 -9.65 -3.14
N ALA A 60 6.91 -8.87 -3.16
CA ALA A 60 7.10 -7.80 -2.19
C ALA A 60 5.95 -6.78 -2.23
N ALA A 61 5.44 -6.45 -3.43
CA ALA A 61 4.24 -5.63 -3.58
C ALA A 61 2.98 -6.35 -3.06
N ALA A 62 2.84 -7.65 -3.23
CA ALA A 62 1.71 -8.39 -2.69
C ALA A 62 1.73 -8.49 -1.15
N HIS A 63 2.89 -8.70 -0.53
CA HIS A 63 3.02 -8.72 0.93
C HIS A 63 2.73 -7.35 1.54
N LEU A 64 3.27 -6.27 0.98
CA LEU A 64 3.03 -4.91 1.50
C LEU A 64 1.54 -4.53 1.51
N PHE A 65 0.79 -4.93 0.49
CA PHE A 65 -0.65 -4.68 0.38
C PHE A 65 -1.51 -5.85 0.91
N SER A 66 -0.96 -6.72 1.77
CA SER A 66 -1.72 -7.80 2.40
C SER A 66 -2.56 -7.29 3.56
N ALA A 67 -3.59 -8.05 3.92
CA ALA A 67 -4.40 -7.77 5.09
C ALA A 67 -3.57 -7.85 6.39
N ASP A 68 -2.60 -8.76 6.45
CA ASP A 68 -1.74 -8.94 7.64
C ASP A 68 -0.86 -7.71 7.88
N VAL A 69 -0.29 -7.13 6.83
CA VAL A 69 0.49 -5.87 6.95
C VAL A 69 -0.42 -4.71 7.32
N LEU A 70 -1.63 -4.64 6.75
CA LEU A 70 -2.61 -3.63 7.12
C LEU A 70 -3.01 -3.75 8.60
N GLU A 71 -3.16 -4.96 9.11
CA GLU A 71 -3.43 -5.21 10.53
C GLU A 71 -2.25 -4.77 11.41
N GLN A 72 -1.02 -5.15 11.04
CA GLN A 72 0.19 -4.77 11.77
C GLN A 72 0.35 -3.26 11.86
N VAL A 73 0.23 -2.53 10.74
CA VAL A 73 0.38 -1.07 10.73
C VAL A 73 -0.75 -0.36 11.46
N SER A 74 -1.94 -0.97 11.54
CA SER A 74 -3.10 -0.42 12.26
C SER A 74 -2.97 -0.51 13.79
N ARG A 75 -1.93 -1.18 14.31
CA ARG A 75 -1.67 -1.25 15.77
C ARG A 75 -1.21 0.09 16.35
N ASP A 76 -0.59 0.95 15.54
CA ASP A 76 -0.21 2.31 15.92
C ASP A 76 -0.70 3.33 14.86
N PRO A 77 -2.00 3.65 14.89
CA PRO A 77 -2.58 4.57 13.91
C PRO A 77 -2.08 6.01 14.13
N GLU A 78 -1.66 6.41 15.33
CA GLU A 78 -1.17 7.77 15.56
C GLU A 78 0.10 8.05 14.74
N GLN A 79 0.99 7.07 14.64
CA GLN A 79 2.22 7.18 13.84
C GLN A 79 2.02 6.83 12.36
N HIS A 80 1.06 5.95 12.06
CA HIS A 80 0.96 5.35 10.72
C HIS A 80 -0.36 5.60 9.99
N LEU A 81 -1.23 6.51 10.43
CA LEU A 81 -2.54 6.74 9.80
C LEU A 81 -2.44 6.98 8.28
N GLY A 82 -1.45 7.77 7.84
CA GLY A 82 -1.21 7.98 6.40
C GLY A 82 -0.91 6.68 5.66
N LEU A 83 -0.06 5.81 6.24
CA LEU A 83 0.30 4.53 5.65
C LEU A 83 -0.87 3.54 5.67
N VAL A 84 -1.66 3.51 6.76
CA VAL A 84 -2.90 2.72 6.86
C VAL A 84 -3.85 3.10 5.72
N VAL A 85 -4.15 4.40 5.57
CA VAL A 85 -5.04 4.91 4.52
C VAL A 85 -4.49 4.59 3.13
N TYR A 86 -3.19 4.76 2.93
CA TYR A 86 -2.52 4.46 1.67
C TYR A 86 -2.66 2.97 1.28
N LEU A 87 -2.34 2.07 2.20
CA LEU A 87 -2.41 0.62 1.97
C LEU A 87 -3.85 0.16 1.75
N LEU A 88 -4.81 0.70 2.50
CA LEU A 88 -6.22 0.39 2.32
C LEU A 88 -6.72 0.85 0.95
N VAL A 89 -6.58 2.13 0.62
CA VAL A 89 -7.14 2.72 -0.60
C VAL A 89 -6.56 2.08 -1.86
N PHE A 90 -5.24 1.91 -1.91
CA PHE A 90 -4.58 1.36 -3.10
C PHE A 90 -4.58 -0.17 -3.14
N GLY A 91 -4.55 -0.84 -1.98
CA GLY A 91 -4.70 -2.29 -1.88
C GLY A 91 -6.08 -2.73 -2.36
N ASP A 92 -7.13 -2.11 -1.84
CA ASP A 92 -8.51 -2.40 -2.23
C ASP A 92 -8.77 -2.05 -3.69
N PHE A 93 -8.22 -0.92 -4.18
CA PHE A 93 -8.33 -0.56 -5.59
C PHE A 93 -7.83 -1.68 -6.49
N ILE A 94 -6.63 -2.21 -6.25
CA ILE A 94 -6.11 -3.33 -7.05
C ILE A 94 -6.94 -4.60 -6.83
N ASN A 95 -7.36 -4.88 -5.61
CA ASN A 95 -8.20 -6.04 -5.31
C ASN A 95 -9.54 -6.00 -6.06
N ALA A 96 -10.14 -4.82 -6.21
CA ALA A 96 -11.40 -4.64 -6.94
C ALA A 96 -11.31 -5.07 -8.42
N TYR A 97 -10.14 -4.91 -9.06
CA TYR A 97 -9.92 -5.39 -10.43
C TYR A 97 -9.58 -6.87 -10.53
N HIS A 98 -8.97 -7.45 -9.48
CA HIS A 98 -8.51 -8.85 -9.51
C HIS A 98 -9.47 -9.85 -8.87
N SER A 99 -10.36 -9.38 -8.00
CA SER A 99 -11.24 -10.25 -7.24
C SER A 99 -12.26 -10.93 -8.14
N ARG A 100 -12.37 -12.25 -7.99
CA ARG A 100 -13.41 -13.07 -8.63
C ARG A 100 -14.65 -13.28 -7.76
N ILE A 101 -14.60 -12.78 -6.52
CA ILE A 101 -15.63 -12.99 -5.49
C ILE A 101 -16.35 -11.68 -5.16
N LEU A 102 -15.66 -10.54 -5.33
CA LEU A 102 -16.23 -9.22 -5.08
C LEU A 102 -17.33 -8.91 -6.10
N SER A 103 -18.50 -8.47 -5.62
CA SER A 103 -19.59 -8.04 -6.50
C SER A 103 -19.18 -6.80 -7.31
N HIS A 104 -19.71 -6.67 -8.52
CA HIS A 104 -19.46 -5.49 -9.36
C HIS A 104 -19.85 -4.19 -8.67
N HIS A 105 -20.93 -4.19 -7.88
CA HIS A 105 -21.34 -3.04 -7.08
C HIS A 105 -20.26 -2.62 -6.07
N ASN A 106 -19.71 -3.57 -5.30
CA ASN A 106 -18.67 -3.26 -4.32
C ASN A 106 -17.36 -2.86 -5.00
N GLY A 107 -17.00 -3.51 -6.11
CA GLY A 107 -15.85 -3.12 -6.93
C GLY A 107 -15.97 -1.69 -7.45
N ALA A 108 -17.14 -1.32 -7.99
CA ALA A 108 -17.41 0.05 -8.45
C ALA A 108 -17.32 1.07 -7.29
N LYS A 109 -17.86 0.73 -6.11
CA LYS A 109 -17.76 1.59 -4.93
C LYS A 109 -16.31 1.85 -4.53
N ILE A 110 -15.47 0.81 -4.48
CA ILE A 110 -14.04 0.95 -4.16
C ILE A 110 -13.35 1.86 -5.19
N VAL A 111 -13.56 1.60 -6.48
CA VAL A 111 -12.97 2.41 -7.56
C VAL A 111 -13.38 3.88 -7.45
N LEU A 112 -14.67 4.17 -7.20
CA LEU A 112 -15.16 5.53 -7.00
C LEU A 112 -14.54 6.20 -5.76
N CYS A 113 -14.45 5.48 -4.64
CA CYS A 113 -13.78 5.98 -3.43
C CYS A 113 -12.30 6.31 -3.71
N THR A 114 -11.57 5.43 -4.40
CA THR A 114 -10.17 5.70 -4.78
C THR A 114 -10.05 6.90 -5.72
N CYS A 115 -10.96 7.04 -6.70
CA CYS A 115 -10.98 8.21 -7.58
C CYS A 115 -11.22 9.52 -6.80
N LEU A 116 -12.19 9.55 -5.90
CA LEU A 116 -12.47 10.71 -5.05
C LEU A 116 -11.29 11.05 -4.13
N PHE A 117 -10.65 10.03 -3.55
CA PHE A 117 -9.43 10.19 -2.76
C PHE A 117 -8.32 10.86 -3.58
N LEU A 118 -8.03 10.35 -4.78
CA LEU A 118 -7.01 10.92 -5.67
C LEU A 118 -7.35 12.35 -6.13
N GLN A 119 -8.63 12.67 -6.34
CA GLN A 119 -9.07 14.02 -6.68
C GLN A 119 -8.91 15.00 -5.52
N THR A 120 -9.15 14.55 -4.29
CA THR A 120 -9.01 15.35 -3.07
C THR A 120 -7.55 15.52 -2.65
N TRP A 121 -6.70 14.56 -3.03
CA TRP A 121 -5.27 14.59 -2.74
C TRP A 121 -4.47 15.60 -3.61
N LYS A 122 -5.04 16.09 -4.72
CA LYS A 122 -4.40 17.11 -5.55
C LYS A 122 -4.05 18.38 -4.76
#